data_AF-A0A924Q288-F1
#
_entry.id   AF-A0A924Q288-F1
#
_cell.length_a   1.000
_cell.length_b   1.000
_cell.length_c   1.000
_cell.angle_alpha   90.00
_cell.angle_beta   90.00
_cell.angle_gamma   90.00
#
_symmetry.space_group_name_H-M   'P 1'
#
loop_
_entity.id
_entity.type
_entity.pdbx_description
1 polymer ?
#
loop_
_entity_poly.entity_id
_entity_poly.type
_entity_poly.pdbx_seq_one_letter_code
_entity_poly.pdbx_strand_id
1 'polypeptide(L)' 'SATRKYALDMEENELGARCVAAAICAPGSGSAVAAISISGPSQMMSDDTLARMGRVLAATAGTIHLANTLN' A
#
# COMPACT_ATOMS: atom_id res chain seq x y z
N SER A 1 7.47 -3.93 8.28
CA SER A 1 6.20 -3.99 7.55
C SER A 1 5.01 -4.07 8.50
N ALA A 2 4.94 -5.09 9.37
CA ALA A 2 3.82 -5.27 10.31
C ALA A 2 3.51 -4.07 11.23
N THR A 3 4.53 -3.35 11.71
CA THR A 3 4.35 -2.20 12.62
C THR A 3 3.79 -0.96 11.92
N ARG A 4 4.09 -0.77 10.62
CA ARG A 4 3.72 0.43 9.85
C ARG A 4 2.45 0.23 9.00
N LYS A 5 2.03 -1.01 8.76
CA LYS A 5 0.86 -1.39 7.94
C LYS A 5 0.94 -0.99 6.45
N TYR A 6 2.10 -0.57 5.98
CA TYR A 6 2.42 -0.36 4.57
C TYR A 6 3.83 -0.85 4.26
N ALA A 7 4.08 -1.16 2.99
CA ALA A 7 5.36 -1.52 2.42
C ALA A 7 5.89 -0.41 1.52
N LEU A 8 7.21 -0.34 1.38
CA LEU A 8 7.90 0.54 0.46
C LEU A 8 8.65 -0.32 -0.54
N ASP A 9 8.67 0.12 -1.79
CA ASP A 9 9.54 -0.38 -2.85
C ASP A 9 10.51 0.76 -3.18
N MET A 10 11.80 0.54 -2.93
CA MET A 10 12.85 1.52 -3.11
C MET A 10 13.68 1.23 -4.37
N GLU A 11 13.02 1.26 -5.54
CA GLU A 11 13.61 0.94 -6.84
C GLU A 11 13.98 -0.55 -6.98
N GLU A 12 13.24 -1.42 -6.28
CA GLU A 12 13.42 -2.87 -6.29
C GLU A 12 12.83 -3.49 -7.57
N ASN A 13 11.70 -2.96 -8.04
CA ASN A 13 11.07 -3.42 -9.29
C ASN A 13 11.58 -2.69 -10.53
N GLU A 14 11.77 -1.37 -10.45
CA GLU A 14 12.19 -0.54 -11.57
C GLU A 14 13.08 0.61 -11.08
N LEU A 15 14.27 0.75 -11.70
CA LEU A 15 15.19 1.83 -11.39
C LEU A 15 14.56 3.20 -11.70
N GLY A 16 14.73 4.15 -10.80
CA GLY A 16 14.12 5.47 -10.90
C GLY A 16 12.65 5.54 -10.47
N ALA A 17 12.02 4.41 -10.09
CA ALA A 17 10.65 4.38 -9.56
C ALA A 17 10.63 3.91 -8.11
N ARG A 18 9.87 4.62 -7.27
CA ARG A 18 9.58 4.17 -5.91
C ARG A 18 8.09 3.91 -5.79
N CYS A 19 7.73 3.03 -4.87
CA CYS A 19 6.33 2.77 -4.56
C CYS A 19 6.08 2.71 -3.05
N VAL A 20 4.83 2.98 -2.69
CA VAL A 20 4.29 2.69 -1.36
C VAL A 20 2.98 1.94 -1.52
N ALA A 21 2.80 0.87 -0.77
CA ALA A 21 1.65 -0.02 -0.89
C ALA A 21 1.07 -0.41 0.47
N ALA A 22 -0.25 -0.58 0.53
CA ALA A 22 -0.95 -1.08 1.71
C ALA A 22 -1.86 -2.26 1.33
N ALA A 23 -1.87 -3.29 2.17
CA ALA A 23 -2.68 -4.47 1.98
C ALA A 23 -4.13 -4.21 2.35
N ILE A 24 -5.05 -4.76 1.55
CA ILE A 24 -6.46 -4.93 1.86
C ILE A 24 -6.61 -6.35 2.41
N CYS A 25 -7.12 -6.46 3.63
CA CYS A 25 -7.25 -7.74 4.33
C CYS A 25 -8.69 -8.24 4.33
N ALA A 26 -8.87 -9.56 4.23
CA ALA A 26 -10.17 -10.19 4.42
C ALA A 26 -10.66 -9.97 5.86
N PRO A 27 -11.98 -9.73 6.06
CA PRO A 27 -12.58 -9.71 7.38
C PRO A 27 -12.32 -11.02 8.14
N GLY A 28 -12.04 -10.92 9.44
CA GLY A 28 -11.87 -12.09 10.33
C GLY A 28 -10.50 -12.75 10.25
N SER A 29 -10.06 -13.22 9.07
CA SER A 29 -8.78 -13.95 8.95
C SER A 29 -7.55 -13.04 8.97
N GLY A 30 -7.71 -11.76 8.60
CA GLY A 30 -6.59 -10.82 8.47
C GLY A 30 -5.67 -11.11 7.28
N SER A 31 -5.95 -12.13 6.49
CA SER A 31 -5.17 -12.47 5.29
C SER A 31 -5.28 -11.35 4.27
N ALA A 32 -4.14 -10.92 3.71
CA ALA A 32 -4.12 -9.99 2.59
C ALA A 32 -4.78 -10.65 1.36
N VAL A 33 -5.77 -9.97 0.78
CA VAL A 33 -6.52 -10.43 -0.41
C VAL A 33 -6.31 -9.53 -1.62
N ALA A 34 -5.90 -8.28 -1.39
CA ALA A 34 -5.53 -7.33 -2.42
C ALA A 34 -4.57 -6.28 -1.82
N ALA A 35 -4.13 -5.32 -2.63
CA ALA A 35 -3.39 -4.16 -2.18
C ALA A 35 -3.68 -2.96 -3.08
N ILE A 36 -3.47 -1.76 -2.55
CA ILE A 36 -3.40 -0.51 -3.33
C ILE A 36 -2.00 0.08 -3.20
N SER A 37 -1.50 0.66 -4.28
CA SER A 37 -0.18 1.28 -4.33
C SER A 37 -0.22 2.66 -4.98
N ILE A 38 0.75 3.49 -4.61
CA ILE A 38 1.11 4.70 -5.36
C ILE A 38 2.54 4.50 -5.83
N SER A 39 2.75 4.67 -7.14
CA SER A 39 4.04 4.58 -7.80
C SER A 39 4.40 5.92 -8.43
N GLY A 40 5.68 6.26 -8.44
CA GLY A 40 6.14 7.47 -9.10
C GLY A 40 7.66 7.59 -9.17
N PRO A 41 8.16 8.60 -9.90
CA PRO A 41 9.59 8.88 -9.99
C PRO A 41 10.24 9.08 -8.61
N SER A 42 11.40 8.45 -8.41
CA SER A 42 12.12 8.47 -7.13
C SER A 42 12.40 9.88 -6.61
N GLN A 43 12.63 10.83 -7.52
CA GLN A 43 12.87 12.24 -7.24
C GLN A 43 11.67 12.97 -6.60
N MET A 44 10.44 12.50 -6.87
CA MET A 44 9.21 13.05 -6.27
C MET A 44 8.76 12.29 -5.02
N MET A 45 9.44 11.18 -4.71
CA MET A 45 9.10 10.26 -3.63
C MET A 45 10.19 10.23 -2.56
N SER A 46 10.39 11.39 -1.93
CA SER A 46 11.21 11.49 -0.72
C SER A 46 10.65 10.64 0.42
N ASP A 47 11.51 10.31 1.40
CA ASP A 47 11.14 9.48 2.54
C ASP A 47 9.95 10.05 3.34
N ASP A 48 9.88 11.38 3.50
CA ASP A 48 8.75 12.06 4.16
C ASP A 48 7.45 11.93 3.35
N THR A 49 7.55 12.06 2.02
CA THR A 49 6.42 11.88 1.11
C THR A 49 5.91 10.44 1.16
N LEU A 50 6.81 9.46 1.07
CA LEU A 50 6.51 8.04 1.18
C LEU A 50 5.88 7.70 2.53
N ALA A 51 6.40 8.25 3.63
CA ALA A 51 5.84 8.04 4.96
C ALA A 51 4.44 8.64 5.11
N ARG A 52 4.20 9.84 4.57
CA ARG A 52 2.88 10.48 4.55
C ARG A 52 1.88 9.68 3.72
N MET A 53 2.27 9.32 2.49
CA MET A 53 1.45 8.53 1.58
C MET A 53 1.15 7.15 2.19
N GLY A 54 2.14 6.48 2.78
CA GLY A 54 1.97 5.16 3.41
C GLY A 54 0.95 5.16 4.54
N ARG A 55 0.95 6.19 5.40
CA ARG A 55 -0.08 6.35 6.44
C ARG A 55 -1.48 6.50 5.85
N VAL A 56 -1.62 7.33 4.83
CA VAL A 56 -2.90 7.54 4.14
C VAL A 56 -3.35 6.25 3.46
N LEU A 57 -2.46 5.57 2.72
CA LEU A 57 -2.75 4.30 2.05
C LEU A 57 -3.18 3.21 3.01
N ALA A 58 -2.51 3.08 4.16
CA ALA A 58 -2.88 2.10 5.18
C ALA A 58 -4.27 2.38 5.77
N ALA A 59 -4.61 3.65 6.02
CA ALA A 59 -5.94 4.03 6.46
C ALA A 59 -7.00 3.76 5.38
N THR A 60 -6.74 4.16 4.14
CA THR A 60 -7.64 3.94 2.99
C THR A 60 -7.86 2.46 2.71
N ALA A 61 -6.80 1.65 2.71
CA ALA A 61 -6.91 0.20 2.51
C ALA A 61 -7.80 -0.46 3.57
N GLY A 62 -7.77 0.03 4.82
CA GLY A 62 -8.66 -0.42 5.89
C GLY A 62 -10.14 -0.10 5.69
N THR A 63 -10.47 0.84 4.80
CA THR A 63 -11.86 1.20 4.44
C THR A 63 -12.36 0.52 3.17
N ILE A 64 -11.48 -0.15 2.41
CA ILE A 64 -11.87 -0.83 1.19
C ILE A 64 -12.43 -2.21 1.57
N HIS A 65 -13.69 -2.42 1.23
CA HIS A 65 -14.37 -3.69 1.41
C HIS A 65 -14.64 -4.31 0.05
N LEU A 66 -14.21 -5.56 -0.14
CA LEU A 66 -14.55 -6.32 -1.33
C LEU A 66 -16.02 -6.72 -1.23
N ALA A 67 -16.84 -6.30 -2.19
CA ALA A 67 -18.19 -6.81 -2.34
C ALA A 67 -18.10 -8.29 -2.74
N ASN A 68 -18.78 -9.16 -2.00
CA ASN A 68 -18.87 -10.57 -2.34
C ASN A 68 -19.83 -10.72 -3.53
N THR A 69 -19.32 -10.59 -4.76
CA THR A 69 -20.11 -10.85 -5.97
C THR A 69 -20.18 -12.35 -6.21
N LEU A 70 -20.95 -13.05 -5.38
CA LEU A 70 -21.42 -14.40 -5.65
C LEU A 70 -22.95 -14.36 -5.60
N ASN A 71 -23.54 -14.26 -6.78
CA ASN A 71 -24.86 -14.80 -7.14
C ASN A 71 -24.73 -15.37 -8.54
#